data_AF-A0A3S5Y5P5-F1
#
_entry.id   AF-A0A3S5Y5P5-F1
#
_cell.length_a   1.000
_cell.length_b   1.000
_cell.length_c   1.000
_cell.angle_alpha   90.00
_cell.angle_beta   90.00
_cell.angle_gamma   90.00
#
_symmetry.space_group_name_H-M   'P 1'
#
loop_
_entity.id
_entity.type
_entity.pdbx_description
1 polymer ?
#
loop_
_entity_poly.entity_id
_entity_poly.type
_entity_poly.pdbx_seq_one_letter_code
_entity_poly.pdbx_strand_id
1 'polypeptide(L)'
;MAYDRGMPFTIVRKGYDKDEVRRYFDRFDTELRLMATDRDAAAAQARELANQLEDARDEIDELRRDVDRLSVPPTTAEGMSERISRMLRLASDEASEVRAKAEAEAAEMLSVAEQESERLRKLYETKTEELEKRREALEREHEQTMQAARTEATRIVQAAQAESDRLAAESEAKRVQVQQDFEITMAERRAKTIAAIEELETTSKAEAHRRLTEASEEAARRVQVATEQSERKIAHAKELAEELRVLRGRILAQLLGIRGQLDSVPAMLASVNREAELLDNVGADTDSETESDAATEPTNDDEVPETAPATS
;
A
#
# COMPACT_ATOMS: atom_id res chain seq x y z
N MET A 1 33.26 -61.14 -122.66
CA MET A 1 31.92 -60.84 -122.10
C MET A 1 31.33 -59.72 -122.94
N ALA A 2 30.22 -59.98 -123.65
CA ALA A 2 29.49 -58.92 -124.31
C ALA A 2 28.57 -58.25 -123.29
N TYR A 3 28.86 -57.01 -122.91
CA TYR A 3 27.85 -56.17 -122.28
C TYR A 3 26.86 -55.79 -123.37
N ASP A 4 25.70 -56.45 -123.35
CA ASP A 4 24.55 -56.01 -124.10
C ASP A 4 24.16 -54.61 -123.59
N ARG A 5 24.54 -53.56 -124.32
CA ARG A 5 23.91 -52.25 -124.21
C ARG A 5 22.56 -52.31 -124.91
N GLY A 6 21.69 -53.19 -124.39
CA GLY A 6 20.28 -53.20 -124.70
C GLY A 6 19.76 -51.81 -124.35
N MET A 7 19.45 -51.01 -125.37
CA MET A 7 18.75 -49.75 -125.17
C MET A 7 17.45 -50.07 -124.41
N PRO A 8 16.99 -49.22 -123.48
CA PRO A 8 15.96 -49.54 -122.49
C PRO A 8 14.55 -49.56 -123.13
N PHE A 9 14.36 -50.43 -124.11
CA PHE A 9 13.22 -50.52 -125.01
C PHE A 9 12.74 -51.97 -125.08
N THR A 10 11.49 -52.17 -124.68
CA THR A 10 10.71 -53.38 -124.85
C THR A 10 10.64 -53.75 -126.35
N ILE A 11 10.80 -55.02 -126.69
CA ILE A 11 10.69 -55.51 -128.07
C ILE A 11 9.27 -56.00 -128.34
N VAL A 12 8.56 -55.34 -129.26
CA VAL A 12 7.18 -55.66 -129.62
C VAL A 12 7.13 -56.19 -131.06
N ARG A 13 6.66 -57.44 -131.23
CA ARG A 13 6.66 -58.22 -132.48
C ARG A 13 8.02 -58.44 -133.15
N LYS A 14 8.60 -57.39 -133.75
CA LYS A 14 9.79 -57.43 -134.63
C LYS A 14 10.69 -56.18 -134.53
N GLY A 15 10.55 -55.39 -133.47
CA GLY A 15 11.41 -54.22 -133.23
C GLY A 15 11.16 -53.61 -131.85
N TYR A 16 11.97 -52.62 -131.48
CA TYR A 16 11.77 -51.84 -130.26
C TYR A 16 10.45 -51.06 -130.28
N ASP A 17 9.86 -50.87 -129.11
CA ASP A 17 8.69 -50.02 -128.92
C ASP A 17 8.99 -48.59 -129.36
N LYS A 18 8.20 -48.08 -130.30
CA LYS A 18 8.45 -46.78 -130.95
C LYS A 18 8.21 -45.60 -130.01
N ASP A 19 7.34 -45.76 -129.02
CA ASP A 19 6.99 -44.70 -128.10
C ASP A 19 7.97 -44.68 -126.91
N GLU A 20 8.54 -45.81 -126.52
CA GLU A 20 9.71 -45.85 -125.62
C GLU A 20 10.96 -45.25 -126.28
N VAL A 21 11.25 -45.61 -127.54
CA VAL A 21 12.34 -45.02 -128.33
C VAL A 21 12.17 -43.50 -128.43
N ARG A 22 10.96 -43.03 -128.77
CA ARG A 22 10.65 -41.59 -128.83
C ARG A 22 10.86 -40.91 -127.46
N ARG A 23 10.26 -41.45 -126.38
CA ARG A 23 10.42 -40.90 -125.02
C ARG A 23 11.88 -40.81 -124.57
N TYR A 24 12.76 -41.69 -125.04
CA TYR A 24 14.20 -41.63 -124.75
C TYR A 24 14.91 -40.56 -125.56
N PHE A 25 14.63 -40.43 -126.86
CA PHE A 25 15.21 -39.34 -127.67
C PHE A 25 14.70 -37.97 -127.22
N ASP A 26 13.41 -37.81 -126.91
CA ASP A 26 12.85 -36.56 -126.38
C ASP A 26 13.54 -36.16 -125.06
N ARG A 27 13.85 -37.14 -124.20
CA ARG A 27 14.61 -36.93 -122.97
C ARG A 27 16.07 -36.55 -123.26
N PHE A 28 16.75 -37.28 -124.15
CA PHE A 28 18.14 -37.03 -124.49
C PHE A 28 18.34 -35.64 -125.15
N ASP A 29 17.43 -35.22 -126.02
CA ASP A 29 17.39 -33.86 -126.58
C ASP A 29 17.19 -32.80 -125.48
N THR A 30 16.40 -33.12 -124.45
CA THR A 30 16.19 -32.23 -123.28
C THR A 30 17.45 -32.16 -122.41
N GLU A 31 18.08 -33.30 -122.11
CA GLU A 31 19.35 -33.39 -121.37
C GLU A 31 20.49 -32.66 -122.11
N LEU A 32 20.58 -32.80 -123.43
CA LEU A 32 21.60 -32.14 -124.25
C LEU A 32 21.37 -30.62 -124.35
N ARG A 33 20.12 -30.16 -124.42
CA ARG A 33 19.78 -28.72 -124.32
C ARG A 33 20.08 -28.16 -122.94
N LEU A 34 19.84 -28.92 -121.87
CA LEU A 34 20.21 -28.54 -120.51
C LEU A 34 21.74 -28.40 -120.39
N MET A 35 22.52 -29.42 -120.79
CA MET A 35 23.99 -29.34 -120.80
C MET A 35 24.55 -28.21 -121.66
N ALA A 36 23.91 -27.90 -122.80
CA ALA A 36 24.31 -26.73 -123.61
C ALA A 36 24.04 -25.41 -122.88
N THR A 37 22.89 -25.31 -122.19
CA THR A 37 22.52 -24.14 -121.37
C THR A 37 23.47 -23.98 -120.18
N ASP A 38 23.78 -25.06 -119.47
CA ASP A 38 24.72 -25.08 -118.34
C ASP A 38 26.14 -24.71 -118.78
N ARG A 39 26.60 -25.23 -119.93
CA ARG A 39 27.88 -24.86 -120.54
C ARG A 39 27.93 -23.36 -120.87
N ASP A 40 26.87 -22.83 -121.46
CA ASP A 40 26.85 -21.44 -121.91
C ASP A 40 26.68 -20.46 -120.73
N ALA A 41 25.98 -20.87 -119.66
CA ALA A 41 25.97 -20.17 -118.38
C ALA A 41 27.36 -20.19 -117.70
N ALA A 42 28.04 -21.33 -117.65
CA ALA A 42 29.39 -21.43 -117.11
C ALA A 42 30.41 -20.61 -117.95
N ALA A 43 30.24 -20.59 -119.28
CA ALA A 43 31.06 -19.76 -120.17
C ALA A 43 30.77 -18.25 -120.02
N ALA A 44 29.56 -17.86 -119.63
CA ALA A 44 29.24 -16.48 -119.26
C ALA A 44 29.88 -16.11 -117.91
N GLN A 45 29.74 -16.96 -116.89
CA GLN A 45 30.38 -16.77 -115.58
C GLN A 45 31.91 -16.69 -115.67
N ALA A 46 32.54 -17.52 -116.51
CA ALA A 46 33.98 -17.48 -116.75
C ALA A 46 34.47 -16.18 -117.43
N ARG A 47 33.62 -15.53 -118.24
CA ARG A 47 33.92 -14.20 -118.82
C ARG A 47 33.74 -13.10 -117.78
N GLU A 48 32.66 -13.16 -117.01
CA GLU A 48 32.38 -12.19 -115.95
C GLU A 48 33.51 -12.17 -114.90
N LEU A 49 33.95 -13.35 -114.46
CA LEU A 49 35.11 -13.49 -113.56
C LEU A 49 36.44 -13.07 -114.20
N ALA A 50 36.57 -13.14 -115.53
CA ALA A 50 37.74 -12.62 -116.23
C ALA A 50 37.75 -11.09 -116.25
N ASN A 51 36.62 -10.46 -116.54
CA ASN A 51 36.44 -9.00 -116.51
C ASN A 51 36.76 -8.45 -115.11
N GLN A 52 36.12 -8.98 -114.07
CA GLN A 52 36.32 -8.54 -112.67
C GLN A 52 37.79 -8.70 -112.20
N LEU A 53 38.51 -9.66 -112.78
CA LEU A 53 39.93 -9.92 -112.49
C LEU A 53 40.87 -9.02 -113.34
N GLU A 54 40.40 -8.48 -114.46
CA GLU A 54 41.06 -7.43 -115.24
C GLU A 54 40.84 -6.06 -114.57
N ASP A 55 39.61 -5.71 -114.21
CA ASP A 55 39.26 -4.51 -113.43
C ASP A 55 40.10 -4.41 -112.14
N ALA A 56 40.14 -5.49 -111.34
CA ALA A 56 40.92 -5.53 -110.10
C ALA A 56 42.45 -5.53 -110.33
N ARG A 57 42.94 -5.89 -111.53
CA ARG A 57 44.36 -5.74 -111.88
C ARG A 57 44.69 -4.30 -112.22
N ASP A 58 43.83 -3.63 -112.98
CA ASP A 58 44.02 -2.21 -113.33
C ASP A 58 43.93 -1.32 -112.09
N GLU A 59 43.01 -1.60 -111.16
CA GLU A 59 42.95 -0.93 -109.85
C GLU A 59 44.25 -1.17 -109.05
N ILE A 60 44.74 -2.41 -108.97
CA ILE A 60 46.01 -2.73 -108.28
C ILE A 60 47.20 -2.00 -108.92
N ASP A 61 47.27 -1.92 -110.24
CA ASP A 61 48.36 -1.25 -110.93
C ASP A 61 48.24 0.29 -110.91
N GLU A 62 47.03 0.85 -110.82
CA GLU A 62 46.83 2.27 -110.49
C GLU A 62 47.28 2.59 -109.06
N LEU A 63 46.82 1.82 -108.08
CA LEU A 63 47.25 1.94 -106.67
C LEU A 63 48.77 1.80 -106.51
N ARG A 64 49.42 0.90 -107.27
CA ARG A 64 50.88 0.78 -107.31
C ARG A 64 51.57 2.03 -107.84
N ARG A 65 51.10 2.58 -108.97
CA ARG A 65 51.65 3.82 -109.54
C ARG A 65 51.52 4.99 -108.56
N ASP A 66 50.41 5.07 -107.82
CA ASP A 66 50.18 6.11 -106.81
C ASP A 66 51.07 5.90 -105.56
N VAL A 67 51.25 4.65 -105.11
CA VAL A 67 52.21 4.31 -104.04
C VAL A 67 53.65 4.62 -104.43
N ASP A 68 54.09 4.26 -105.63
CA ASP A 68 55.43 4.58 -106.14
C ASP A 68 55.64 6.10 -106.18
N ARG A 69 54.66 6.85 -106.70
CA ARG A 69 54.64 8.32 -106.73
C ARG A 69 54.70 8.97 -105.34
N LEU A 70 54.12 8.32 -104.31
CA LEU A 70 54.16 8.78 -102.92
C LEU A 70 55.40 8.33 -102.13
N SER A 71 56.09 7.29 -102.60
CA SER A 71 57.30 6.73 -101.98
C SER A 71 58.54 7.59 -102.25
N VAL A 72 58.62 8.22 -103.43
CA VAL A 72 59.69 9.13 -103.81
C VAL A 72 59.55 10.45 -103.04
N PRO A 73 60.65 11.03 -102.50
CA PRO A 73 60.60 12.34 -101.87
C PRO A 73 60.02 13.40 -102.83
N PRO A 74 59.00 14.18 -102.43
CA PRO A 74 58.28 15.05 -103.36
C PRO A 74 59.14 16.24 -103.79
N THR A 75 59.62 16.20 -105.03
CA THR A 75 60.43 17.27 -105.66
C THR A 75 59.59 18.39 -106.29
N THR A 76 58.25 18.28 -106.25
CA THR A 76 57.31 19.25 -106.81
C THR A 76 56.37 19.82 -105.73
N ALA A 77 56.02 21.11 -105.87
CA ALA A 77 55.13 21.79 -104.91
C ALA A 77 53.70 21.21 -104.87
N GLU A 78 53.24 20.68 -106.00
CA GLU A 78 51.94 20.04 -106.14
C GLU A 78 51.86 18.73 -105.34
N GLY A 79 52.86 17.85 -105.46
CA GLY A 79 52.94 16.61 -104.68
C GLY A 79 53.12 16.84 -103.17
N MET A 80 53.81 17.92 -102.77
CA MET A 80 53.84 18.34 -101.36
C MET A 80 52.46 18.79 -100.87
N SER A 81 51.73 19.57 -101.67
CA SER A 81 50.38 20.06 -101.34
C SER A 81 49.36 18.93 -101.24
N GLU A 82 49.44 17.95 -102.15
CA GLU A 82 48.60 16.75 -102.16
C GLU A 82 48.87 15.84 -100.96
N ARG A 83 50.14 15.66 -100.58
CA ARG A 83 50.49 14.91 -99.36
C ARG A 83 50.00 15.62 -98.10
N ILE A 84 50.04 16.95 -98.06
CA ILE A 84 49.49 17.75 -96.95
C ILE A 84 47.96 17.62 -96.88
N SER A 85 47.24 17.64 -98.00
CA SER A 85 45.77 17.48 -97.98
C SER A 85 45.34 16.06 -97.57
N ARG A 86 46.03 15.01 -98.05
CA ARG A 86 45.82 13.62 -97.58
C ARG A 86 46.13 13.49 -96.07
N MET A 87 47.20 14.13 -95.57
CA MET A 87 47.58 14.10 -94.15
C MET A 87 46.63 14.90 -93.24
N LEU A 88 46.15 16.06 -93.68
CA LEU A 88 45.13 16.84 -92.96
C LEU A 88 43.79 16.11 -92.90
N ARG A 89 43.43 15.37 -93.96
CA ARG A 89 42.25 14.51 -93.97
C ARG A 89 42.40 13.37 -92.98
N LEU A 90 43.52 12.62 -93.01
CA LEU A 90 43.81 11.56 -92.03
C LEU A 90 43.73 12.09 -90.58
N ALA A 91 44.33 13.24 -90.29
CA ALA A 91 44.30 13.84 -88.96
C ALA A 91 42.89 14.34 -88.56
N SER A 92 42.04 14.73 -89.52
CA SER A 92 40.63 15.07 -89.27
C SER A 92 39.77 13.84 -89.02
N ASP A 93 40.03 12.74 -89.73
CA ASP A 93 39.34 11.47 -89.57
C ASP A 93 39.73 10.84 -88.21
N GLU A 94 41.03 10.79 -87.88
CA GLU A 94 41.56 10.35 -86.57
C GLU A 94 41.07 11.23 -85.41
N ALA A 95 41.04 12.56 -85.56
CA ALA A 95 40.46 13.45 -84.55
C ALA A 95 38.94 13.26 -84.38
N SER A 96 38.25 12.75 -85.39
CA SER A 96 36.82 12.40 -85.32
C SER A 96 36.61 11.05 -84.63
N GLU A 97 37.47 10.06 -84.90
CA GLU A 97 37.48 8.76 -84.20
C GLU A 97 37.79 8.95 -82.70
N VAL A 98 38.80 9.74 -82.35
CA VAL A 98 39.16 10.04 -80.96
C VAL A 98 38.01 10.74 -80.22
N ARG A 99 37.26 11.64 -80.88
CA ARG A 99 36.06 12.26 -80.31
C ARG A 99 34.93 11.26 -80.10
N ALA A 100 34.57 10.50 -81.14
CA ALA A 100 33.51 9.50 -81.06
C ALA A 100 33.80 8.45 -79.97
N LYS A 101 35.07 8.05 -79.81
CA LYS A 101 35.52 7.18 -78.73
C LYS A 101 35.39 7.84 -77.36
N ALA A 102 35.86 9.07 -77.18
CA ALA A 102 35.75 9.79 -75.91
C ALA A 102 34.29 10.07 -75.52
N GLU A 103 33.42 10.34 -76.49
CA GLU A 103 31.98 10.51 -76.30
C GLU A 103 31.31 9.18 -75.89
N ALA A 104 31.71 8.05 -76.48
CA ALA A 104 31.24 6.72 -76.09
C ALA A 104 31.71 6.33 -74.68
N GLU A 105 32.99 6.51 -74.35
CA GLU A 105 33.55 6.26 -73.00
C GLU A 105 32.89 7.15 -71.94
N ALA A 106 32.58 8.41 -72.27
CA ALA A 106 31.83 9.30 -71.38
C ALA A 106 30.37 8.86 -71.20
N ALA A 107 29.70 8.41 -72.26
CA ALA A 107 28.33 7.89 -72.18
C ALA A 107 28.24 6.59 -71.36
N GLU A 108 29.22 5.69 -71.49
CA GLU A 108 29.34 4.50 -70.65
C GLU A 108 29.55 4.88 -69.17
N MET A 109 30.49 5.80 -68.88
CA MET A 109 30.75 6.28 -67.52
C MET A 109 29.52 6.91 -66.87
N LEU A 110 28.75 7.73 -67.61
CA LEU A 110 27.50 8.30 -67.13
C LEU A 110 26.45 7.21 -66.88
N SER A 111 26.27 6.25 -67.79
CA SER A 111 25.32 5.15 -67.62
C SER A 111 25.63 4.29 -66.39
N VAL A 112 26.90 4.00 -66.12
CA VAL A 112 27.33 3.28 -64.92
C VAL A 112 27.06 4.11 -63.66
N ALA A 113 27.40 5.40 -63.65
CA ALA A 113 27.18 6.28 -62.51
C ALA A 113 25.68 6.48 -62.19
N GLU A 114 24.82 6.55 -63.21
CA GLU A 114 23.36 6.62 -63.06
C GLU A 114 22.80 5.31 -62.47
N GLN A 115 23.23 4.15 -62.99
CA GLN A 115 22.84 2.84 -62.47
C GLN A 115 23.28 2.63 -61.00
N GLU A 116 24.50 3.04 -60.63
CA GLU A 116 24.95 2.99 -59.25
C GLU A 116 24.17 3.96 -58.35
N SER A 117 23.89 5.18 -58.83
CA SER A 117 23.07 6.18 -58.12
C SER A 117 21.66 5.65 -57.84
N GLU A 118 21.00 5.04 -58.83
CA GLU A 118 19.72 4.37 -58.63
C GLU A 118 19.80 3.21 -57.63
N ARG A 119 20.83 2.37 -57.74
CA ARG A 119 21.02 1.21 -56.85
C ARG A 119 21.21 1.65 -55.39
N LEU A 120 21.95 2.74 -55.17
CA LEU A 120 22.13 3.35 -53.85
C LEU A 120 20.82 3.97 -53.35
N ARG A 121 20.09 4.71 -54.18
CA ARG A 121 18.77 5.29 -53.82
C ARG A 121 17.80 4.21 -53.34
N LYS A 122 17.59 3.16 -54.16
CA LYS A 122 16.70 2.02 -53.86
C LYS A 122 17.11 1.29 -52.57
N LEU A 123 18.42 1.18 -52.30
CA LEU A 123 18.95 0.60 -51.06
C LEU A 123 18.67 1.47 -49.83
N TYR A 124 18.84 2.80 -49.94
CA TYR A 124 18.56 3.72 -48.83
C TYR A 124 17.07 3.90 -48.57
N GLU A 125 16.25 3.92 -49.62
CA GLU A 125 14.77 3.88 -49.56
C GLU A 125 14.29 2.65 -48.78
N THR A 126 14.71 1.44 -49.22
CA THR A 126 14.40 0.18 -48.53
C THR A 126 14.83 0.20 -47.05
N LYS A 127 16.04 0.67 -46.74
CA LYS A 127 16.54 0.79 -45.36
C LYS A 127 15.76 1.82 -44.53
N THR A 128 15.23 2.86 -45.16
CA THR A 128 14.44 3.89 -44.47
C THR A 128 13.08 3.31 -44.10
N GLU A 129 12.42 2.64 -45.04
CA GLU A 129 11.20 1.87 -44.77
C GLU A 129 11.39 0.81 -43.68
N GLU A 130 12.50 0.05 -43.68
CA GLU A 130 12.82 -0.93 -42.63
C GLU A 130 12.97 -0.28 -41.25
N LEU A 131 13.64 0.87 -41.18
CA LEU A 131 13.81 1.62 -39.93
C LEU A 131 12.50 2.24 -39.44
N GLU A 132 11.65 2.75 -40.33
CA GLU A 132 10.32 3.26 -40.00
C GLU A 132 9.39 2.15 -39.52
N LYS A 133 9.28 1.03 -40.24
CA LYS A 133 8.50 -0.14 -39.84
C LYS A 133 8.95 -0.70 -38.48
N ARG A 134 10.27 -0.72 -38.22
CA ARG A 134 10.83 -1.12 -36.94
C ARG A 134 10.56 -0.10 -35.82
N ARG A 135 10.63 1.20 -36.14
CA ARG A 135 10.31 2.28 -35.19
C ARG A 135 8.85 2.19 -34.77
N GLU A 136 7.91 2.11 -35.71
CA GLU A 136 6.49 1.97 -35.39
C GLU A 136 6.20 0.69 -34.60
N ALA A 137 6.89 -0.43 -34.90
CA ALA A 137 6.75 -1.66 -34.13
C ALA A 137 7.15 -1.45 -32.66
N LEU A 138 8.31 -0.82 -32.41
CA LEU A 138 8.78 -0.49 -31.07
C LEU A 138 7.89 0.54 -30.36
N GLU A 139 7.37 1.54 -31.07
CA GLU A 139 6.42 2.52 -30.52
C GLU A 139 5.09 1.85 -30.12
N ARG A 140 4.57 0.93 -30.95
CA ARG A 140 3.35 0.15 -30.66
C ARG A 140 3.56 -0.84 -29.50
N GLU A 141 4.68 -1.57 -29.46
CA GLU A 141 5.04 -2.46 -28.35
C GLU A 141 5.26 -1.70 -27.03
N HIS A 142 5.93 -0.55 -27.08
CA HIS A 142 6.13 0.32 -25.94
C HIS A 142 4.79 0.88 -25.42
N GLU A 143 3.91 1.38 -26.29
CA GLU A 143 2.60 1.87 -25.87
C GLU A 143 1.77 0.75 -25.23
N GLN A 144 1.68 -0.43 -25.85
CA GLN A 144 0.97 -1.58 -25.27
C GLN A 144 1.52 -1.97 -23.89
N THR A 145 2.86 -2.01 -23.76
CA THR A 145 3.53 -2.31 -22.49
C THR A 145 3.23 -1.25 -21.43
N MET A 146 3.25 0.02 -21.79
CA MET A 146 2.96 1.14 -20.89
C MET A 146 1.46 1.21 -20.51
N GLN A 147 0.55 0.91 -21.43
CA GLN A 147 -0.89 0.81 -21.13
C GLN A 147 -1.17 -0.37 -20.20
N ALA A 148 -0.56 -1.54 -20.43
CA ALA A 148 -0.67 -2.70 -19.55
C ALA A 148 -0.10 -2.40 -18.14
N ALA A 149 1.10 -1.81 -18.07
CA ALA A 149 1.73 -1.45 -16.80
C ALA A 149 0.92 -0.40 -16.01
N ARG A 150 0.34 0.61 -16.69
CA ARG A 150 -0.58 1.60 -16.06
C ARG A 150 -1.87 0.95 -15.56
N THR A 151 -2.42 -0.01 -16.30
CA THR A 151 -3.63 -0.74 -15.91
C THR A 151 -3.37 -1.61 -14.69
N GLU A 152 -2.26 -2.35 -14.68
CA GLU A 152 -1.87 -3.21 -13.56
C GLU A 152 -1.49 -2.40 -12.32
N ALA A 153 -0.76 -1.28 -12.47
CA ALA A 153 -0.47 -0.37 -11.36
C ALA A 153 -1.77 0.21 -10.75
N THR A 154 -2.73 0.60 -11.59
CA THR A 154 -4.07 1.05 -11.13
C THR A 154 -4.79 -0.07 -10.37
N ARG A 155 -4.77 -1.31 -10.88
CA ARG A 155 -5.38 -2.49 -10.25
C ARG A 155 -4.75 -2.78 -8.88
N ILE A 156 -3.42 -2.71 -8.77
CA ILE A 156 -2.69 -2.93 -7.52
C ILE A 156 -3.03 -1.84 -6.49
N VAL A 157 -3.03 -0.56 -6.89
CA VAL A 157 -3.39 0.55 -5.99
C VAL A 157 -4.84 0.45 -5.52
N GLN A 158 -5.78 0.12 -6.40
CA GLN A 158 -7.19 -0.09 -6.03
C GLN A 158 -7.37 -1.28 -5.07
N ALA A 159 -6.67 -2.39 -5.30
CA ALA A 159 -6.72 -3.55 -4.41
C ALA A 159 -6.13 -3.23 -3.03
N ALA A 160 -4.98 -2.56 -2.97
CA ALA A 160 -4.34 -2.16 -1.71
C ALA A 160 -5.18 -1.14 -0.93
N GLN A 161 -5.84 -0.20 -1.62
CA GLN A 161 -6.77 0.73 -0.98
C GLN A 161 -7.98 0.00 -0.40
N ALA A 162 -8.61 -0.91 -1.17
CA ALA A 162 -9.76 -1.68 -0.69
C ALA A 162 -9.42 -2.61 0.49
N GLU A 163 -8.21 -3.17 0.52
CA GLU A 163 -7.71 -3.94 1.67
C GLU A 163 -7.44 -3.04 2.89
N SER A 164 -6.82 -1.87 2.69
CA SER A 164 -6.62 -0.85 3.73
C SER A 164 -7.94 -0.38 4.35
N ASP A 165 -8.93 -0.04 3.50
CA ASP A 165 -10.25 0.43 3.95
C ASP A 165 -11.00 -0.67 4.71
N ARG A 166 -10.90 -1.92 4.26
CA ARG A 166 -11.43 -3.09 4.98
C ARG A 166 -10.78 -3.27 6.34
N LEU A 167 -9.44 -3.21 6.42
CA LEU A 167 -8.71 -3.36 7.67
C LEU A 167 -8.99 -2.21 8.65
N ALA A 168 -9.14 -0.98 8.15
CA ALA A 168 -9.56 0.17 8.94
C ALA A 168 -10.99 -0.02 9.50
N ALA A 169 -11.95 -0.46 8.68
CA ALA A 169 -13.31 -0.74 9.11
C ALA A 169 -13.37 -1.91 10.13
N GLU A 170 -12.59 -2.96 9.94
CA GLU A 170 -12.51 -4.10 10.88
C GLU A 170 -11.85 -3.68 12.21
N SER A 171 -10.83 -2.82 12.16
CA SER A 171 -10.19 -2.25 13.36
C SER A 171 -11.14 -1.33 14.14
N GLU A 172 -11.89 -0.47 13.44
CA GLU A 172 -12.88 0.41 14.06
C GLU A 172 -14.04 -0.38 14.68
N ALA A 173 -14.56 -1.40 13.99
CA ALA A 173 -15.60 -2.27 14.53
C ALA A 173 -15.15 -2.97 15.83
N LYS A 174 -13.90 -3.47 15.88
CA LYS A 174 -13.31 -4.04 17.10
C LYS A 174 -13.14 -3.00 18.20
N ARG A 175 -12.74 -1.77 17.87
CA ARG A 175 -12.60 -0.66 18.82
C ARG A 175 -13.95 -0.31 19.46
N VAL A 176 -15.00 -0.19 18.65
CA VAL A 176 -16.37 0.07 19.10
C VAL A 176 -16.89 -1.07 19.96
N GLN A 177 -16.68 -2.34 19.56
CA GLN A 177 -17.08 -3.49 20.37
C GLN A 177 -16.38 -3.51 21.75
N VAL A 178 -15.06 -3.38 21.78
CA VAL A 178 -14.29 -3.37 23.05
C VAL A 178 -14.71 -2.21 23.95
N GLN A 179 -15.04 -1.04 23.38
CA GLN A 179 -15.57 0.08 24.15
C GLN A 179 -16.96 -0.22 24.74
N GLN A 180 -17.85 -0.86 23.98
CA GLN A 180 -19.17 -1.28 24.48
C GLN A 180 -19.07 -2.35 25.57
N ASP A 181 -18.27 -3.39 25.36
CA ASP A 181 -18.03 -4.46 26.34
C ASP A 181 -17.44 -3.89 27.64
N PHE A 182 -16.53 -2.92 27.53
CA PHE A 182 -15.97 -2.19 28.68
C PHE A 182 -17.00 -1.31 29.39
N GLU A 183 -17.82 -0.56 28.65
CA GLU A 183 -18.87 0.30 29.23
C GLU A 183 -19.93 -0.51 29.98
N ILE A 184 -20.35 -1.66 29.42
CA ILE A 184 -21.25 -2.63 30.08
C ILE A 184 -20.59 -3.17 31.35
N THR A 185 -19.40 -3.75 31.25
CA THR A 185 -18.65 -4.33 32.39
C THR A 185 -18.46 -3.30 33.51
N MET A 186 -18.17 -2.04 33.17
CA MET A 186 -17.99 -0.98 34.16
C MET A 186 -19.32 -0.42 34.68
N ALA A 187 -20.42 -0.49 33.91
CA ALA A 187 -21.76 -0.18 34.41
C ALA A 187 -22.22 -1.23 35.44
N GLU A 188 -22.06 -2.52 35.13
CA GLU A 188 -22.33 -3.63 36.07
C GLU A 188 -21.50 -3.50 37.34
N ARG A 189 -20.19 -3.24 37.21
CA ARG A 189 -19.30 -3.04 38.36
C ARG A 189 -19.71 -1.83 39.21
N ARG A 190 -20.05 -0.69 38.59
CA ARG A 190 -20.55 0.49 39.31
C ARG A 190 -21.86 0.17 40.04
N ALA A 191 -22.83 -0.46 39.38
CA ALA A 191 -24.10 -0.85 39.98
C ALA A 191 -23.91 -1.78 41.18
N LYS A 192 -23.04 -2.80 41.05
CA LYS A 192 -22.70 -3.71 42.15
C LYS A 192 -22.02 -3.00 43.33
N THR A 193 -21.13 -2.05 43.07
CA THR A 193 -20.50 -1.25 44.14
C THR A 193 -21.50 -0.31 44.81
N ILE A 194 -22.41 0.33 44.07
CA ILE A 194 -23.47 1.17 44.63
C ILE A 194 -24.40 0.34 45.53
N ALA A 195 -24.90 -0.79 45.03
CA ALA A 195 -25.76 -1.69 45.82
C ALA A 195 -25.09 -2.18 47.11
N ALA A 196 -23.78 -2.49 47.08
CA ALA A 196 -23.02 -2.87 48.27
C ALA A 196 -22.82 -1.71 49.27
N ILE A 197 -22.76 -0.46 48.80
CA ILE A 197 -22.74 0.74 49.65
C ILE A 197 -24.13 0.96 50.27
N GLU A 198 -25.20 0.80 49.49
CA GLU A 198 -26.59 0.91 49.99
C GLU A 198 -26.92 -0.19 51.01
N GLU A 199 -26.45 -1.42 50.81
CA GLU A 199 -26.56 -2.52 51.77
C GLU A 199 -25.75 -2.23 53.05
N LEU A 200 -24.52 -1.73 52.94
CA LEU A 200 -23.72 -1.32 54.10
C LEU A 200 -24.34 -0.14 54.85
N GLU A 201 -24.89 0.86 54.15
CA GLU A 201 -25.58 1.99 54.76
C GLU A 201 -26.86 1.56 55.47
N THR A 202 -27.69 0.70 54.85
CA THR A 202 -28.96 0.25 55.45
C THR A 202 -28.71 -0.66 56.64
N THR A 203 -27.77 -1.60 56.57
CA THR A 203 -27.36 -2.43 57.72
C THR A 203 -26.74 -1.59 58.84
N SER A 204 -25.83 -0.66 58.53
CA SER A 204 -25.23 0.25 59.52
C SER A 204 -26.27 1.14 60.21
N LYS A 205 -27.21 1.72 59.46
CA LYS A 205 -28.35 2.49 60.02
C LYS A 205 -29.24 1.62 60.90
N ALA A 206 -29.54 0.38 60.48
CA ALA A 206 -30.33 -0.56 61.27
C ALA A 206 -29.63 -0.95 62.58
N GLU A 207 -28.32 -1.23 62.55
CA GLU A 207 -27.55 -1.47 63.78
C GLU A 207 -27.49 -0.23 64.68
N ALA A 208 -27.29 0.96 64.12
CA ALA A 208 -27.25 2.21 64.88
C ALA A 208 -28.59 2.48 65.57
N HIS A 209 -29.71 2.34 64.86
CA HIS A 209 -31.05 2.42 65.44
C HIS A 209 -31.27 1.36 66.52
N ARG A 210 -30.84 0.11 66.28
CA ARG A 210 -30.93 -0.96 67.29
C ARG A 210 -30.16 -0.62 68.57
N ARG A 211 -28.89 -0.20 68.44
CA ARG A 211 -28.05 0.20 69.59
C ARG A 211 -28.66 1.40 70.34
N LEU A 212 -29.22 2.37 69.63
CA LEU A 212 -29.92 3.52 70.22
C LEU A 212 -31.17 3.08 70.99
N THR A 213 -31.99 2.16 70.45
CA THR A 213 -33.16 1.61 71.15
C THR A 213 -32.74 0.82 72.39
N GLU A 214 -31.82 -0.13 72.26
CA GLU A 214 -31.32 -0.95 73.38
C GLU A 214 -30.73 -0.08 74.51
N ALA A 215 -29.98 0.97 74.15
CA ALA A 215 -29.43 1.94 75.12
C ALA A 215 -30.51 2.85 75.73
N SER A 216 -31.53 3.25 74.97
CA SER A 216 -32.63 4.10 75.47
C SER A 216 -33.53 3.34 76.43
N GLU A 217 -33.86 2.08 76.12
CA GLU A 217 -34.56 1.19 77.06
C GLU A 217 -33.73 0.96 78.33
N GLU A 218 -32.43 0.75 78.20
CA GLU A 218 -31.54 0.52 79.34
C GLU A 218 -31.41 1.77 80.23
N ALA A 219 -31.34 2.96 79.62
CA ALA A 219 -31.41 4.22 80.34
C ALA A 219 -32.77 4.38 81.05
N ALA A 220 -33.88 4.06 80.39
CA ALA A 220 -35.21 4.08 81.01
C ALA A 220 -35.34 3.10 82.18
N ARG A 221 -34.85 1.85 82.04
CA ARG A 221 -34.78 0.86 83.13
C ARG A 221 -33.98 1.38 84.32
N ARG A 222 -32.81 2.00 84.09
CA ARG A 222 -31.97 2.58 85.15
C ARG A 222 -32.64 3.77 85.84
N VAL A 223 -33.27 4.67 85.09
CA VAL A 223 -34.03 5.81 85.63
C VAL A 223 -35.25 5.35 86.43
N GLN A 224 -35.95 4.31 85.98
CA GLN A 224 -37.05 3.70 86.74
C GLN A 224 -36.54 3.11 88.06
N VAL A 225 -35.51 2.25 88.02
CA VAL A 225 -34.95 1.62 89.24
C VAL A 225 -34.40 2.67 90.21
N ALA A 226 -33.75 3.73 89.71
CA ALA A 226 -33.28 4.84 90.55
C ALA A 226 -34.44 5.64 91.16
N THR A 227 -35.52 5.88 90.40
CA THR A 227 -36.75 6.52 90.89
C THR A 227 -37.40 5.66 91.98
N GLU A 228 -37.63 4.37 91.73
CA GLU A 228 -38.20 3.45 92.72
C GLU A 228 -37.34 3.36 93.99
N GLN A 229 -36.01 3.34 93.88
CA GLN A 229 -35.11 3.38 95.04
C GLN A 229 -35.19 4.72 95.79
N SER A 230 -35.33 5.84 95.07
CA SER A 230 -35.51 7.17 95.65
C SER A 230 -36.85 7.27 96.39
N GLU A 231 -37.95 6.81 95.78
CA GLU A 231 -39.27 6.76 96.39
C GLU A 231 -39.31 5.88 97.64
N ARG A 232 -38.68 4.69 97.60
CA ARG A 232 -38.53 3.82 98.78
C ARG A 232 -37.73 4.50 99.90
N LYS A 233 -36.63 5.20 99.57
CA LYS A 233 -35.86 6.00 100.54
C LYS A 233 -36.67 7.17 101.11
N ILE A 234 -37.45 7.87 100.29
CA ILE A 234 -38.34 8.97 100.71
C ILE A 234 -39.49 8.46 101.58
N ALA A 235 -40.05 7.28 101.28
CA ALA A 235 -41.07 6.64 102.10
C ALA A 235 -40.52 6.26 103.47
N HIS A 236 -39.39 5.55 103.52
CA HIS A 236 -38.69 5.19 104.76
C HIS A 236 -38.27 6.43 105.57
N ALA A 237 -37.81 7.51 104.91
CA ALA A 237 -37.46 8.75 105.59
C ALA A 237 -38.70 9.49 106.15
N LYS A 238 -39.87 9.40 105.50
CA LYS A 238 -41.14 9.91 106.03
C LYS A 238 -41.65 9.09 107.20
N GLU A 239 -41.55 7.77 107.12
CA GLU A 239 -41.90 6.84 108.20
C GLU A 239 -41.07 7.12 109.45
N LEU A 240 -39.74 7.15 109.31
CA LEU A 240 -38.81 7.45 110.40
C LEU A 240 -38.96 8.90 110.91
N ALA A 241 -39.36 9.86 110.07
CA ALA A 241 -39.68 11.23 110.51
C ALA A 241 -40.99 11.28 111.33
N GLU A 242 -42.00 10.47 111.01
CA GLU A 242 -43.22 10.37 111.83
C GLU A 242 -42.98 9.52 113.10
N GLU A 243 -42.11 8.51 113.08
CA GLU A 243 -41.62 7.86 114.32
C GLU A 243 -40.94 8.88 115.23
N LEU A 244 -40.01 9.69 114.71
CA LEU A 244 -39.38 10.78 115.46
C LEU A 244 -40.39 11.84 115.92
N ARG A 245 -41.44 12.13 115.14
CA ARG A 245 -42.53 13.03 115.55
C ARG A 245 -43.33 12.46 116.71
N VAL A 246 -43.70 11.18 116.66
CA VAL A 246 -44.43 10.47 117.73
C VAL A 246 -43.55 10.36 118.99
N LEU A 247 -42.27 10.06 118.84
CA LEU A 247 -41.31 9.96 119.94
C LEU A 247 -41.06 11.33 120.57
N ARG A 248 -40.88 12.40 119.78
CA ARG A 248 -40.84 13.79 120.26
C ARG A 248 -42.15 14.19 120.95
N GLY A 249 -43.30 13.78 120.42
CA GLY A 249 -44.61 13.98 121.05
C GLY A 249 -44.71 13.30 122.41
N ARG A 250 -44.19 12.07 122.54
CA ARG A 250 -44.09 11.32 123.80
C ARG A 250 -43.16 12.01 124.79
N ILE A 251 -41.98 12.48 124.36
CA ILE A 251 -41.05 13.24 125.21
C ILE A 251 -41.68 14.57 125.67
N LEU A 252 -42.36 15.29 124.79
CA LEU A 252 -43.08 16.52 125.16
C LEU A 252 -44.23 16.24 126.14
N ALA A 253 -44.95 15.13 126.00
CA ALA A 253 -45.96 14.70 126.96
C ALA A 253 -45.34 14.29 128.31
N GLN A 254 -44.16 13.65 128.31
CA GLN A 254 -43.42 13.33 129.53
C GLN A 254 -42.89 14.60 130.22
N LEU A 255 -42.36 15.58 129.48
CA LEU A 255 -41.93 16.87 130.02
C LEU A 255 -43.12 17.70 130.54
N LEU A 256 -44.29 17.64 129.90
CA LEU A 256 -45.52 18.23 130.42
C LEU A 256 -46.03 17.50 131.67
N GLY A 257 -45.88 16.18 131.74
CA GLY A 257 -46.18 15.39 132.94
C GLY A 257 -45.27 15.75 134.12
N ILE A 258 -43.96 15.82 133.90
CA ILE A 258 -42.97 16.25 134.90
C ILE A 258 -43.23 17.70 135.33
N ARG A 259 -43.59 18.59 134.39
CA ARG A 259 -44.00 19.96 134.72
C ARG A 259 -45.27 19.99 135.58
N GLY A 260 -46.30 19.20 135.25
CA GLY A 260 -47.51 19.08 136.06
C GLY A 260 -47.24 18.51 137.46
N GLN A 261 -46.27 17.62 137.60
CA GLN A 261 -45.79 17.15 138.90
C GLN A 261 -45.07 18.26 139.67
N LEU A 262 -44.21 19.06 139.03
CA LEU A 262 -43.55 20.22 139.65
C LEU A 262 -44.54 21.33 140.03
N ASP A 263 -45.52 21.63 139.19
CA ASP A 263 -46.60 22.60 139.47
C ASP A 263 -47.50 22.13 140.64
N SER A 264 -47.44 20.85 141.05
CA SER A 264 -48.14 20.34 142.25
C SER A 264 -47.38 20.51 143.57
N VAL A 265 -46.07 20.75 143.54
CA VAL A 265 -45.23 20.88 144.74
C VAL A 265 -45.65 22.06 145.64
N PRO A 266 -45.97 23.26 145.12
CA PRO A 266 -46.43 24.38 145.94
C PRO A 266 -47.72 24.10 146.72
N ALA A 267 -48.60 23.25 146.21
CA ALA A 267 -49.87 22.91 146.86
C ALA A 267 -49.67 21.98 148.08
N MET A 268 -48.69 21.07 148.03
CA MET A 268 -48.37 20.17 149.15
C MET A 268 -47.58 20.85 150.27
N LEU A 269 -46.82 21.91 149.97
CA LEU A 269 -46.11 22.70 150.98
C LEU A 269 -47.02 23.64 151.78
N ALA A 270 -48.21 23.96 151.25
CA ALA A 270 -49.19 24.84 151.90
C ALA A 270 -50.02 24.16 153.01
N SER A 271 -50.08 22.82 153.04
CA SER A 271 -50.91 22.06 153.99
C SER A 271 -50.18 21.63 155.28
N VAL A 272 -48.84 21.66 155.29
CA VAL A 272 -48.02 21.28 156.47
C VAL A 272 -47.61 22.50 157.31
N ASN A 273 -47.50 23.69 156.70
CA ASN A 273 -47.01 24.90 157.36
C ASN A 273 -48.07 25.60 158.25
N ARG A 274 -48.73 24.85 159.14
CA ARG A 274 -49.72 25.35 160.11
C ARG A 274 -49.63 24.69 161.51
N GLU A 275 -48.65 23.83 161.77
CA GLU A 275 -48.26 23.44 163.13
C GLU A 275 -46.88 24.05 163.46
N ALA A 276 -46.82 24.72 164.61
CA ALA A 276 -45.92 25.82 164.88
C ALA A 276 -44.42 25.48 165.04
N GLU A 277 -43.60 26.41 164.53
CA GLU A 277 -42.41 27.00 165.17
C GLU A 277 -41.88 26.32 166.45
N LEU A 278 -40.66 25.75 166.40
CA LEU A 278 -39.73 25.67 167.55
C LEU A 278 -38.30 25.29 167.12
N LEU A 279 -37.32 26.04 167.65
CA LEU A 279 -35.87 25.76 167.73
C LEU A 279 -34.95 25.90 166.48
N ASP A 280 -34.30 27.06 166.41
CA ASP A 280 -32.83 27.27 166.60
C ASP A 280 -31.77 26.84 165.54
N ASN A 281 -31.17 27.86 164.92
CA ASN A 281 -29.75 28.09 164.51
C ASN A 281 -28.84 27.05 163.79
N VAL A 282 -28.22 27.54 162.69
CA VAL A 282 -26.77 27.45 162.30
C VAL A 282 -26.13 26.10 161.86
N GLY A 283 -25.40 26.09 160.72
CA GLY A 283 -24.21 25.21 160.56
C GLY A 283 -23.77 24.74 159.16
N ALA A 284 -22.91 25.53 158.48
CA ALA A 284 -21.81 25.23 157.52
C ALA A 284 -21.53 23.82 156.86
N ASP A 285 -21.29 23.87 155.53
CA ASP A 285 -20.12 23.40 154.72
C ASP A 285 -19.70 21.91 154.44
N THR A 286 -18.92 21.79 153.32
CA THR A 286 -17.91 20.76 152.88
C THR A 286 -18.25 19.47 152.06
N ASP A 287 -18.01 19.56 150.73
CA ASP A 287 -16.94 18.92 149.89
C ASP A 287 -16.85 17.42 149.44
N SER A 288 -16.05 17.22 148.38
CA SER A 288 -15.61 16.02 147.59
C SER A 288 -16.65 15.39 146.61
N GLU A 289 -16.41 15.19 145.30
CA GLU A 289 -15.32 14.53 144.51
C GLU A 289 -15.43 12.97 144.53
N THR A 290 -15.11 12.16 143.49
CA THR A 290 -14.12 12.22 142.38
C THR A 290 -14.56 11.44 141.09
N GLU A 291 -13.98 11.82 139.91
CA GLU A 291 -13.33 11.05 138.80
C GLU A 291 -13.72 9.56 138.43
N SER A 292 -13.38 8.91 137.29
CA SER A 292 -12.40 9.01 136.15
C SER A 292 -12.83 8.05 135.00
N ASP A 293 -12.12 7.79 133.87
CA ASP A 293 -11.53 8.62 132.78
C ASP A 293 -11.07 7.70 131.58
N ALA A 294 -10.77 8.29 130.39
CA ALA A 294 -9.94 7.78 129.25
C ALA A 294 -10.43 6.54 128.41
N ALA A 295 -10.07 6.31 127.13
CA ALA A 295 -9.51 7.06 125.96
C ALA A 295 -9.67 6.14 124.68
N THR A 296 -9.14 6.29 123.44
CA THR A 296 -8.11 7.13 122.75
C THR A 296 -8.33 7.10 121.20
N GLU A 297 -7.59 7.89 120.41
CA GLU A 297 -7.54 7.92 118.91
C GLU A 297 -6.15 7.43 118.37
N PRO A 298 -5.44 7.91 117.29
CA PRO A 298 -5.58 8.95 116.22
C PRO A 298 -5.59 8.34 114.76
N THR A 299 -5.20 8.89 113.58
CA THR A 299 -4.47 10.08 112.98
C THR A 299 -4.95 10.24 111.49
N ASN A 300 -5.08 11.39 110.78
CA ASN A 300 -4.11 12.36 110.16
C ASN A 300 -3.25 11.82 108.97
N ASP A 301 -2.99 12.47 107.81
CA ASP A 301 -3.51 13.70 107.12
C ASP A 301 -3.71 13.47 105.56
N ASP A 302 -3.34 14.20 104.48
CA ASP A 302 -2.40 15.32 104.11
C ASP A 302 -2.83 16.00 102.75
N GLU A 303 -2.15 17.06 102.22
CA GLU A 303 -2.63 18.01 101.18
C GLU A 303 -2.14 17.92 99.68
N VAL A 304 -3.07 18.16 98.72
CA VAL A 304 -3.12 19.19 97.60
C VAL A 304 -1.80 19.65 96.91
N PRO A 305 -1.64 19.74 95.53
CA PRO A 305 -2.29 20.75 94.65
C PRO A 305 -2.49 20.45 93.11
N GLU A 306 -2.75 21.52 92.33
CA GLU A 306 -3.38 21.67 91.00
C GLU A 306 -2.43 21.77 89.76
N THR A 307 -2.87 21.37 88.54
CA THR A 307 -2.68 22.07 87.22
C THR A 307 -3.28 21.33 85.99
N ALA A 308 -3.35 21.99 84.82
CA ALA A 308 -3.84 21.52 83.49
C ALA A 308 -2.80 21.92 82.37
N PRO A 309 -3.01 21.80 81.02
CA PRO A 309 -4.16 21.32 80.22
C PRO A 309 -3.84 20.52 78.90
N ALA A 310 -4.90 20.25 78.11
CA ALA A 310 -5.00 20.27 76.62
C ALA A 310 -4.52 19.11 75.68
N THR A 311 -5.41 18.82 74.70
CA THR A 311 -5.21 18.24 73.33
C THR A 311 -4.54 16.89 73.11
N SER A 312 -5.27 15.99 72.41
CA SER A 312 -5.15 15.87 70.94
C SER A 312 -6.47 15.41 70.32
#